data_AF-A0A0M8U916-F1
#
_entry.id   AF-A0A0M8U916-F1
#
_cell.length_a   1.000
_cell.length_b   1.000
_cell.length_c   1.000
_cell.angle_alpha   90.00
_cell.angle_beta   90.00
_cell.angle_gamma   90.00
#
_symmetry.space_group_name_H-M   'P 1'
#
loop_
_entity.id
_entity.type
_entity.pdbx_description
1 polymer ?
#
loop_
_entity_poly.entity_id
_entity_poly.type
_entity_poly.pdbx_seq_one_letter_code
_entity_poly.pdbx_strand_id
1 'polypeptide(L)'
;MSPTDVSGHTDGPIVRMAPGTFAVDPEPSGPPYVLDGPSGLLVESGPSGTVALNPGGGIVLEAHPDVALRRGYCCGMDGERGPNLVRACGAVIATVHSDCYQVQELRLQPDAVVRLG
;
A
#
# COMPACT_ATOMS: atom_id res chain seq x y z
N MET A 1 16.76 6.37 -11.13
CA MET A 1 16.39 5.23 -11.99
C MET A 1 17.43 4.15 -11.77
N SER A 2 17.04 3.00 -11.25
CA SER A 2 17.94 1.84 -11.22
C SER A 2 18.26 1.43 -12.67
N PRO A 3 19.51 1.06 -12.98
CA PRO A 3 19.85 0.61 -14.32
C PRO A 3 19.07 -0.67 -14.63
N THR A 4 18.52 -0.72 -15.84
CA THR A 4 17.79 -1.86 -16.35
C THR A 4 18.78 -2.85 -16.98
N ASP A 5 18.62 -4.14 -16.71
CA ASP A 5 19.43 -5.19 -17.36
C ASP A 5 19.05 -5.34 -18.85
N VAL A 6 19.80 -6.20 -19.55
CA VAL A 6 19.62 -6.46 -20.99
C VAL A 6 18.23 -7.04 -21.34
N SER A 7 17.48 -7.51 -20.34
CA SER A 7 16.15 -8.08 -20.48
C SER A 7 15.05 -7.13 -20.02
N GLY A 8 15.37 -5.90 -19.64
CA GLY A 8 14.37 -4.95 -19.18
C GLY A 8 14.06 -5.06 -17.68
N HIS A 9 14.76 -5.91 -16.92
CA HIS A 9 14.57 -6.01 -15.47
C HIS A 9 15.29 -4.88 -14.78
N THR A 10 14.60 -4.24 -13.85
CA THR A 10 15.27 -3.39 -12.87
C THR A 10 15.59 -4.25 -11.66
N ASP A 11 16.81 -4.13 -11.13
CA ASP A 11 17.26 -4.86 -9.93
C ASP A 11 16.56 -4.37 -8.63
N GLY A 12 15.52 -3.55 -8.79
CA GLY A 12 14.76 -2.93 -7.72
C GLY A 12 13.30 -3.38 -7.73
N PRO A 13 12.57 -3.14 -6.63
CA PRO A 13 11.18 -3.53 -6.53
C PRO A 13 10.32 -2.83 -7.59
N ILE A 14 9.30 -3.54 -8.07
CA ILE A 14 8.26 -2.94 -8.91
C ILE A 14 7.44 -2.01 -8.03
N VAL A 15 7.57 -0.71 -8.23
CA VAL A 15 6.83 0.32 -7.48
C VAL A 15 5.66 0.86 -8.31
N ARG A 16 4.52 1.09 -7.66
CA ARG A 16 3.33 1.64 -8.34
C ARG A 16 3.53 3.10 -8.76
N MET A 17 4.08 3.91 -7.86
CA MET A 17 4.23 5.34 -8.04
C MET A 17 5.71 5.73 -8.07
N ALA A 18 6.07 6.65 -8.97
CA ALA A 18 7.38 7.29 -8.94
C ALA A 18 7.57 8.11 -7.65
N PRO A 19 8.80 8.27 -7.13
CA PRO A 19 9.04 9.17 -6.01
C PRO A 19 8.54 10.59 -6.29
N GLY A 20 7.86 11.19 -5.32
CA GLY A 20 7.32 12.56 -5.43
C GLY A 20 5.99 12.68 -6.19
N THR A 21 5.38 11.58 -6.61
CA THR A 21 4.04 11.58 -7.23
C THR A 21 3.03 10.83 -6.37
N PHE A 22 1.75 11.14 -6.59
CA PHE A 22 0.62 10.49 -5.92
C PHE A 22 -0.53 10.29 -6.90
N ALA A 23 -1.40 9.33 -6.60
CA ALA A 23 -2.68 9.14 -7.27
C ALA A 23 -3.77 8.89 -6.23
N VAL A 24 -4.96 9.43 -6.48
CA VAL A 24 -6.17 9.04 -5.73
C VAL A 24 -6.80 7.89 -6.49
N ASP A 25 -6.94 6.74 -5.84
CA ASP A 25 -7.56 5.55 -6.43
C ASP A 25 -9.07 5.57 -6.12
N PRO A 26 -9.94 5.73 -7.13
CA PRO A 26 -11.38 5.75 -6.89
C PRO A 26 -11.94 4.38 -6.50
N GLU A 27 -11.23 3.29 -6.81
CA GLU A 27 -11.71 1.94 -6.54
C GLU A 27 -11.45 1.50 -5.09
N PRO A 28 -12.27 0.59 -4.54
CA PRO A 28 -11.98 -0.08 -3.28
C PRO A 28 -10.60 -0.74 -3.31
N SER A 29 -9.85 -0.63 -2.21
CA SER A 29 -8.55 -1.29 -2.08
C SER A 29 -8.33 -1.85 -0.69
N GLY A 30 -7.67 -3.00 -0.64
CA GLY A 30 -7.39 -3.77 0.55
C GLY A 30 -8.60 -4.53 1.10
N PRO A 31 -8.46 -5.08 2.31
CA PRO A 31 -9.53 -5.78 3.00
C PRO A 31 -10.68 -4.82 3.42
N PRO A 32 -11.89 -5.36 3.63
CA PRO A 32 -12.24 -6.78 3.54
C PRO A 32 -12.22 -7.30 2.11
N TYR A 33 -11.82 -8.56 1.96
CA TYR A 33 -11.94 -9.30 0.71
C TYR A 33 -13.30 -9.99 0.68
N VAL A 34 -14.11 -9.68 -0.33
CA VAL A 34 -15.48 -10.22 -0.46
C VAL A 34 -15.58 -11.08 -1.70
N LEU A 35 -16.40 -12.13 -1.63
CA LEU A 35 -16.65 -12.99 -2.79
C LEU A 35 -17.56 -12.26 -3.77
N ASP A 36 -17.06 -11.97 -4.96
CA ASP A 36 -17.87 -11.46 -6.05
C ASP A 36 -18.68 -12.61 -6.67
N GLY A 37 -20.01 -12.55 -6.53
CA GLY A 37 -20.91 -13.63 -6.94
C GLY A 37 -20.79 -14.03 -8.42
N PRO A 38 -20.76 -13.08 -9.37
CA PRO A 38 -20.60 -13.37 -10.80
C PRO A 38 -19.26 -14.00 -11.18
N SER A 39 -18.13 -13.51 -10.65
CA SER A 39 -16.81 -14.03 -11.02
C SER A 39 -16.36 -15.23 -10.17
N GLY A 40 -16.91 -15.39 -8.96
CA GLY A 40 -16.45 -16.35 -7.96
C GLY A 40 -15.06 -16.01 -7.39
N LEU A 41 -14.55 -14.80 -7.63
CA LEU A 41 -13.26 -14.35 -7.14
C LEU A 41 -13.41 -13.52 -5.86
N LEU A 42 -12.40 -13.55 -5.00
CA LEU A 42 -12.27 -12.57 -3.94
C LEU A 42 -11.84 -11.23 -4.54
N VAL A 43 -12.62 -10.20 -4.29
CA VAL A 43 -12.34 -8.82 -4.72
C VAL A 43 -12.08 -7.95 -3.50
N GLU A 44 -11.27 -6.92 -3.69
CA GLU A 44 -11.01 -5.92 -2.66
C GLU A 44 -12.28 -5.08 -2.43
N SER A 45 -12.65 -4.90 -1.16
CA SER A 45 -13.81 -4.12 -0.74
C SER A 45 -13.48 -3.21 0.45
N GLY A 46 -12.20 -2.88 0.61
CA GLY A 46 -11.75 -1.85 1.52
C GLY A 46 -12.15 -0.44 1.06
N PRO A 47 -11.60 0.60 1.71
CA PRO A 47 -11.95 1.98 1.40
C PRO A 47 -11.63 2.38 -0.04
N SER A 48 -12.57 3.06 -0.69
CA SER A 48 -12.34 3.81 -1.94
C SER A 48 -11.68 5.16 -1.65
N GLY A 49 -11.05 5.76 -2.65
CA GLY A 49 -10.44 7.09 -2.54
C GLY A 49 -9.11 7.10 -1.79
N THR A 50 -8.44 5.95 -1.67
CA THR A 50 -7.11 5.87 -1.04
C THR A 50 -6.06 6.63 -1.87
N VAL A 51 -5.04 7.16 -1.21
CA VAL A 51 -3.96 7.89 -1.89
C VAL A 51 -2.73 7.00 -2.01
N ALA A 52 -2.45 6.57 -3.23
CA ALA A 52 -1.28 5.77 -3.56
C ALA A 52 -0.04 6.66 -3.72
N LEU A 53 1.05 6.24 -3.09
CA LEU A 53 2.35 6.89 -3.05
C LEU A 53 3.46 5.87 -3.26
N ASN A 54 4.66 6.36 -3.57
CA ASN A 54 5.85 5.55 -3.49
C ASN A 54 6.09 5.12 -2.02
N PRO A 55 6.47 3.87 -1.73
CA PRO A 55 6.77 3.43 -0.35
C PRO A 55 7.83 4.29 0.36
N GLY A 56 8.79 4.84 -0.39
CA GLY A 56 9.83 5.75 0.09
C GLY A 56 9.43 7.23 0.08
N GLY A 57 8.13 7.56 -0.02
CA GLY A 57 7.59 8.92 -0.19
C GLY A 57 7.84 9.93 0.94
N GLY A 58 8.74 9.66 1.89
CA GLY A 58 9.19 10.62 2.90
C GLY A 58 8.22 10.89 4.05
N ILE A 59 7.10 10.16 4.12
CA ILE A 59 6.18 10.26 5.26
C ILE A 59 6.71 9.38 6.39
N VAL A 60 7.06 10.01 7.52
CA VAL A 60 7.49 9.29 8.71
C VAL A 60 6.25 8.70 9.40
N LEU A 61 6.13 7.38 9.30
CA LEU A 61 5.12 6.55 9.94
C LEU A 61 5.80 5.43 10.72
N GLU A 62 5.16 4.99 11.79
CA GLU A 62 5.59 3.85 12.60
C GLU A 62 4.79 2.62 12.18
N ALA A 63 5.38 1.43 12.35
CA ALA A 63 4.65 0.20 12.11
C ALA A 63 3.56 0.02 13.19
N HIS A 64 2.39 -0.47 12.78
CA HIS A 64 1.27 -0.67 13.70
C HIS A 64 1.67 -1.58 14.89
N PRO A 65 1.33 -1.27 16.15
CA PRO A 65 1.79 -2.07 17.29
C PRO A 65 1.34 -3.55 17.21
N ASP A 66 0.12 -3.78 16.73
CA ASP A 66 -0.37 -5.14 16.43
C ASP A 66 0.48 -5.85 15.37
N VAL A 67 1.17 -6.91 15.80
CA VAL A 67 1.99 -7.78 14.94
C VAL A 67 1.18 -8.45 13.82
N ALA A 68 -0.12 -8.68 14.01
CA ALA A 68 -0.94 -9.36 13.03
C ALA A 68 -1.16 -8.51 11.77
N LEU A 69 -1.16 -7.18 11.92
CA LEU A 69 -1.29 -6.23 10.81
C LEU A 69 0.02 -6.03 10.04
N ARG A 70 1.16 -6.38 10.65
CA ARG A 70 2.51 -6.24 10.06
C ARG A 70 3.00 -7.51 9.38
N ARG A 71 2.08 -8.38 8.96
CA ARG A 71 2.43 -9.63 8.29
C ARG A 71 3.03 -9.37 6.91
N GLY A 72 3.79 -10.37 6.49
CA GLY A 72 4.46 -10.49 5.21
C GLY A 72 5.16 -11.84 5.15
N TYR A 73 5.67 -12.20 3.99
CA TYR A 73 6.23 -13.52 3.73
C TYR A 73 7.74 -13.50 3.55
N CYS A 74 8.29 -12.57 2.76
CA CYS A 74 9.72 -12.60 2.41
C CYS A 74 10.49 -11.44 3.02
N CYS A 75 10.20 -10.21 2.58
CA CYS A 75 11.12 -9.09 2.80
C CYS A 75 10.43 -7.79 3.26
N GLY A 76 9.11 -7.79 3.44
CA GLY A 76 8.35 -6.61 3.82
C GLY A 76 6.95 -6.97 4.32
N MET A 77 6.08 -5.96 4.46
CA MET A 77 4.68 -6.16 4.83
C MET A 77 3.80 -6.35 3.60
N ASP A 78 2.82 -7.24 3.69
CA ASP A 78 1.93 -7.61 2.58
C ASP A 78 0.65 -6.76 2.49
N GLY A 79 0.20 -6.17 3.59
CA GLY A 79 -1.02 -5.35 3.68
C GLY A 79 -2.33 -6.12 3.62
N GLU A 80 -2.31 -7.46 3.56
CA GLU A 80 -3.50 -8.32 3.43
C GLU A 80 -4.44 -8.24 4.65
N ARG A 81 -3.93 -7.71 5.77
CA ARG A 81 -4.68 -7.50 7.00
C ARG A 81 -5.15 -6.06 7.20
N GLY A 82 -4.88 -5.18 6.23
CA GLY A 82 -5.31 -3.79 6.24
C GLY A 82 -4.21 -2.84 6.72
N PRO A 83 -4.58 -1.63 7.16
CA PRO A 83 -3.63 -0.60 7.55
C PRO A 83 -2.62 -1.08 8.59
N ASN A 84 -1.34 -0.94 8.24
CA ASN A 84 -0.21 -1.47 8.99
C ASN A 84 0.80 -0.40 9.40
N LEU A 85 0.46 0.88 9.14
CA LEU A 85 1.23 2.04 9.55
C LEU A 85 0.39 3.05 10.35
N VAL A 86 1.01 3.56 11.41
CA VAL A 86 0.43 4.50 12.36
C VAL A 86 1.31 5.75 12.52
N ARG A 87 0.75 6.78 13.17
CA ARG A 87 1.53 7.88 13.73
C ARG A 87 1.98 7.54 15.14
N ALA A 88 2.92 8.32 15.68
CA ALA A 88 3.33 8.23 17.08
C ALA A 88 2.16 8.36 18.10
N CYS A 89 1.06 9.03 17.72
CA CYS A 89 -0.15 9.11 18.54
C CYS A 89 -1.05 7.85 18.46
N GLY A 90 -0.68 6.84 17.67
CA GLY A 90 -1.44 5.61 17.45
C GLY A 90 -2.50 5.71 16.35
N ALA A 91 -2.71 6.88 15.73
CA ALA A 91 -3.65 7.01 14.63
C ALA A 91 -3.23 6.14 13.45
N VAL A 92 -4.15 5.33 12.94
CA VAL A 92 -3.98 4.47 11.76
C VAL A 92 -4.07 5.32 10.51
N ILE A 93 -3.01 5.32 9.69
CA ILE A 93 -2.89 6.27 8.57
C ILE A 93 -2.77 5.57 7.23
N ALA A 94 -2.12 4.41 7.16
CA ALA A 94 -1.77 3.83 5.87
C ALA A 94 -1.61 2.31 5.91
N THR A 95 -1.69 1.73 4.71
CA THR A 95 -1.19 0.40 4.41
C THR A 95 0.06 0.55 3.54
N VAL A 96 1.16 -0.11 3.90
CA VAL A 96 2.29 -0.29 2.99
C VAL A 96 2.32 -1.74 2.48
N HIS A 97 2.41 -1.86 1.17
CA HIS A 97 2.77 -3.06 0.45
C HIS A 97 4.27 -2.97 0.13
N SER A 98 5.08 -3.73 0.84
CA SER A 98 6.55 -3.68 0.73
C SER A 98 7.18 -5.06 0.58
N ASP A 99 6.38 -6.13 0.55
CA ASP A 99 6.91 -7.45 0.20
C ASP A 99 7.33 -7.50 -1.28
N CYS A 100 8.36 -8.27 -1.59
CA CYS A 100 9.06 -8.27 -2.87
C CYS A 100 8.32 -9.04 -3.97
N TYR A 101 7.36 -9.90 -3.60
CA TYR A 101 6.58 -10.67 -4.56
C TYR A 101 5.42 -9.88 -5.18
N GLN A 102 5.15 -8.67 -4.68
CA GLN A 102 4.03 -7.83 -5.11
C GLN A 102 4.49 -6.45 -5.55
N VAL A 103 3.59 -5.72 -6.21
CA VAL A 103 3.81 -4.31 -6.52
C VAL A 103 3.87 -3.53 -5.21
N GLN A 104 4.96 -2.79 -5.00
CA GLN A 104 5.16 -2.03 -3.79
C GLN A 104 4.52 -0.65 -3.88
N GLU A 105 3.80 -0.28 -2.82
CA GLU A 105 3.11 1.00 -2.69
C GLU A 105 2.81 1.35 -1.23
N LEU A 106 2.62 2.64 -0.98
CA LEU A 106 2.02 3.14 0.26
C LEU A 106 0.64 3.69 -0.08
N ARG A 107 -0.40 3.21 0.61
CA ARG A 107 -1.77 3.69 0.48
C ARG A 107 -2.21 4.37 1.76
N LEU A 108 -2.35 5.70 1.72
CA LEU A 108 -2.95 6.46 2.81
C LEU A 108 -4.46 6.22 2.83
N GLN A 109 -5.01 6.11 4.03
CA GLN A 109 -6.46 6.08 4.23
C GLN A 109 -7.07 7.40 3.77
N PRO A 110 -8.28 7.38 3.16
CA PRO A 110 -8.89 8.58 2.59
C PRO A 110 -9.16 9.66 3.63
N ASP A 111 -9.47 9.28 4.86
CA ASP A 111 -9.72 10.18 5.99
C ASP A 111 -8.43 10.71 6.65
N ALA A 112 -7.28 10.12 6.35
CA ALA A 112 -5.98 10.57 6.81
C ALA A 112 -5.38 11.70 5.96
N VAL A 113 -6.01 12.05 4.82
CA VAL A 113 -5.53 13.06 3.89
C VAL A 113 -6.58 14.13 3.68
N VAL A 114 -6.18 15.39 3.89
CA VAL A 114 -6.99 16.55 3.53
C VAL A 114 -6.39 17.24 2.32
N ARG A 115 -7.23 17.54 1.33
CA ARG A 115 -6.82 18.39 0.20
C ARG A 115 -6.92 19.85 0.64
N LEU A 116 -5.77 20.51 0.73
CA LEU A 116 -5.72 21.95 0.95
C LEU A 116 -5.99 22.66 -0.38
N GLY A 117 -6.87 23.67 -0.33
CA GLY A 117 -7.26 24.49 -1.48
C GLY A 117 -6.22 25.54 -1.85
#